data_AF-A0A8I1MQ83-F1
#
_entry.id   AF-A0A8I1MQ83-F1
#
_cell.length_a   1.000
_cell.length_b   1.000
_cell.length_c   1.000
_cell.angle_alpha   90.00
_cell.angle_beta   90.00
_cell.angle_gamma   90.00
#
_symmetry.space_group_name_H-M   'P 1'
#
loop_
_entity.id
_entity.type
_entity.pdbx_description
1 polymer ?
#
loop_
_entity_poly.entity_id
_entity_poly.type
_entity_poly.pdbx_seq_one_letter_code
_entity_poly.pdbx_strand_id
1 'polypeptide(L)'
;MSTILVLKDGEKWGPYTTEELEVHVEEGTFTPEDLVWWEGLEEWQPLSSLFEEEEPPDFECDGVRVFSDRVEVDGVSLLAPLILRASVQKQKVRRARPIIGAIIVGVLAVCVALVPIPKQNHTEWIVWGIVLLGLLIWCVRLMYAGLGGGRSLLIVDLADGNERIRQVDPALAPKLEEALGRVIVPGRHIIPGN
;
A
#
# COMPACT_ATOMS: atom_id res chain seq x y z
N MET A 1 -32.84 13.89 -10.43
CA MET A 1 -32.47 15.33 -10.43
C MET A 1 -32.55 15.75 -8.99
N SER A 2 -31.41 15.98 -8.35
CA SER A 2 -31.33 16.35 -6.94
C SER A 2 -31.59 17.85 -6.82
N THR A 3 -32.56 18.23 -6.00
CA THR A 3 -33.02 19.61 -5.82
C THR A 3 -32.27 20.21 -4.63
N ILE A 4 -31.44 21.23 -4.84
CA ILE A 4 -30.57 21.82 -3.81
C ILE A 4 -31.10 23.22 -3.44
N LEU A 5 -31.18 23.49 -2.14
CA LEU A 5 -31.53 24.80 -1.58
C LEU A 5 -30.28 25.45 -1.00
N VAL A 6 -30.11 26.76 -1.21
CA VAL A 6 -29.01 27.54 -0.65
C VAL A 6 -29.57 28.54 0.36
N LEU A 7 -28.93 28.73 1.49
CA LEU A 7 -29.25 29.70 2.51
C LEU A 7 -28.12 30.74 2.54
N LYS A 8 -28.45 31.96 2.13
CA LYS A 8 -27.53 33.09 2.09
C LYS A 8 -28.19 34.29 2.74
N ASP A 9 -27.47 34.96 3.65
CA ASP A 9 -27.96 36.13 4.40
C ASP A 9 -29.31 35.91 5.13
N GLY A 10 -29.61 34.66 5.51
CA GLY A 10 -30.85 34.28 6.18
C GLY A 10 -32.04 34.06 5.26
N GLU A 11 -31.87 34.21 3.95
CA GLU A 11 -32.89 33.93 2.93
C GLU A 11 -32.58 32.63 2.18
N LYS A 12 -33.63 31.86 1.86
CA LYS A 12 -33.50 30.59 1.14
C LYS A 12 -33.67 30.84 -0.36
N TRP A 13 -32.68 30.43 -1.12
CA TRP A 13 -32.60 30.53 -2.57
C TRP A 13 -32.73 29.15 -3.20
N GLY A 14 -33.34 29.10 -4.38
CA GLY A 14 -33.51 27.89 -5.17
C GLY A 14 -34.96 27.41 -5.28
N PRO A 15 -35.16 26.15 -5.71
CA PRO A 15 -34.13 25.11 -5.83
C PRO A 15 -33.26 25.20 -7.08
N TYR A 16 -31.98 24.85 -6.94
CA TYR A 16 -31.00 24.76 -8.02
C TYR A 16 -30.57 23.31 -8.27
N THR A 17 -30.06 23.03 -9.47
CA THR A 17 -29.28 21.82 -9.72
C THR A 17 -27.80 22.03 -9.37
N THR A 18 -27.02 20.95 -9.29
CA THR A 18 -25.57 21.05 -9.03
C THR A 18 -24.87 21.90 -10.09
N GLU A 19 -25.25 21.74 -11.36
CA GLU A 19 -24.67 22.46 -12.49
C GLU A 19 -25.01 23.97 -12.45
N GLU A 20 -26.23 24.33 -12.05
CA GLU A 20 -26.63 25.73 -11.88
C GLU A 20 -25.88 26.39 -10.70
N LEU A 21 -25.68 25.62 -9.62
CA LEU A 21 -24.91 26.06 -8.45
C LEU A 21 -23.44 26.32 -8.78
N GLU A 22 -22.83 25.48 -9.60
CA GLU A 22 -21.45 25.65 -10.06
C GLU A 22 -21.27 26.98 -10.80
N VAL A 23 -22.17 27.28 -11.73
CA VAL A 23 -22.17 28.57 -12.46
C VAL A 23 -22.34 29.75 -11.49
N HIS A 24 -23.25 29.66 -10.51
CA HIS A 24 -23.45 30.73 -9.53
C HIS A 24 -22.26 30.93 -8.59
N VAL A 25 -21.48 29.88 -8.30
CA VAL A 25 -20.23 29.98 -7.55
C VAL A 25 -19.14 30.62 -8.41
N GLU A 26 -19.01 30.23 -9.68
CA GLU A 26 -18.06 30.86 -10.62
C GLU A 26 -18.35 32.36 -10.83
N GLU A 27 -19.64 32.74 -10.87
CA GLU A 27 -20.08 34.13 -10.95
C GLU A 27 -19.88 34.91 -9.64
N GLY A 28 -19.52 34.24 -8.54
CA GLY A 28 -19.36 34.84 -7.21
C GLY A 28 -20.68 35.19 -6.52
N THR A 29 -21.80 34.66 -7.01
CA THR A 29 -23.12 34.86 -6.41
C THR A 29 -23.26 34.09 -5.10
N PHE A 30 -22.70 32.89 -5.02
CA PHE A 30 -22.62 32.11 -3.78
C PHE A 30 -21.15 31.90 -3.39
N THR A 31 -20.90 31.85 -2.08
CA THR A 31 -19.60 31.60 -1.49
C THR A 31 -19.53 30.17 -0.96
N PRO A 32 -18.34 29.55 -0.89
CA PRO A 32 -18.19 28.18 -0.36
C PRO A 32 -18.65 28.02 1.10
N GLU A 33 -18.77 29.12 1.84
CA GLU A 33 -19.24 29.16 3.23
C GLU A 33 -20.78 29.21 3.34
N ASP A 34 -21.49 29.53 2.24
CA ASP A 34 -22.94 29.57 2.23
C ASP A 34 -23.52 28.17 2.50
N LEU A 35 -24.65 28.10 3.19
CA LEU A 35 -25.22 26.84 3.61
C LEU A 35 -26.10 26.26 2.51
N VAL A 36 -25.96 24.97 2.23
CA VAL A 36 -26.79 24.21 1.31
C VAL A 36 -27.50 23.07 2.00
N TRP A 37 -28.65 22.71 1.45
CA TRP A 37 -29.40 21.54 1.86
C TRP A 37 -30.01 20.87 0.63
N TRP A 38 -29.99 19.55 0.59
CA TRP A 38 -30.67 18.76 -0.43
C TRP A 38 -31.36 17.55 0.20
N GLU A 39 -32.27 16.96 -0.55
CA GLU A 39 -33.06 15.82 -0.09
C GLU A 39 -32.15 14.63 0.27
N GLY A 40 -32.12 14.27 1.56
CA GLY A 40 -31.24 13.24 2.10
C GLY A 40 -30.24 13.74 3.15
N LEU A 41 -30.08 15.06 3.31
CA LEU A 41 -29.32 15.63 4.42
C LEU A 41 -30.16 15.84 5.68
N GLU A 42 -29.60 15.49 6.84
CA GLU A 42 -30.22 15.77 8.15
C GLU A 42 -30.10 17.25 8.54
N GLU A 43 -29.02 17.92 8.13
CA GLU A 43 -28.72 19.31 8.48
C GLU A 43 -28.17 20.09 7.27
N TRP A 44 -28.17 21.42 7.37
CA TRP A 44 -27.54 22.28 6.36
C TRP A 44 -26.02 22.11 6.40
N GLN A 45 -25.39 21.93 5.25
CA GLN A 45 -23.95 21.78 5.10
C GLN A 45 -23.37 22.96 4.33
N PRO A 46 -22.09 23.33 4.49
CA PRO A 46 -21.49 24.37 3.67
C PRO A 46 -21.45 23.97 2.19
N LEU A 47 -21.57 24.95 1.30
CA LEU A 47 -21.59 24.78 -0.15
C LEU A 47 -20.30 24.12 -0.65
N SER A 48 -19.17 24.35 0.03
CA SER A 48 -17.90 23.67 -0.23
C SER A 48 -18.01 22.14 -0.21
N SER A 49 -18.91 21.55 0.61
CA SER A 49 -19.09 20.10 0.68
C SER A 49 -19.65 19.48 -0.60
N LEU A 50 -20.30 20.27 -1.47
CA LEU A 50 -20.76 19.79 -2.78
C LEU A 50 -19.64 19.72 -3.82
N PHE A 51 -18.61 20.56 -3.65
CA PHE A 51 -17.47 20.68 -4.58
C PHE A 51 -16.20 20.04 -4.03
N GLU A 52 -16.29 19.33 -2.90
CA GLU A 52 -15.21 18.48 -2.41
C GLU A 52 -15.14 17.25 -3.32
N GLU A 53 -14.65 17.47 -4.54
CA GLU A 53 -14.25 16.38 -5.43
C GLU A 53 -13.20 15.57 -4.68
N GLU A 54 -13.50 14.30 -4.43
CA GLU A 54 -12.49 13.34 -3.99
C GLU A 54 -11.44 13.26 -5.09
N GLU A 55 -10.39 14.09 -4.98
CA GLU A 55 -9.28 14.06 -5.92
C GLU A 55 -8.76 12.63 -6.00
N PRO A 56 -8.68 12.04 -7.21
CA PRO A 56 -8.19 10.68 -7.34
C PRO A 56 -6.76 10.63 -6.79
N PRO A 57 -6.45 9.64 -5.92
CA PRO A 57 -5.13 9.57 -5.31
C PRO A 57 -4.06 9.43 -6.39
N ASP A 58 -2.98 10.21 -6.27
CA ASP A 58 -1.82 10.13 -7.18
C ASP A 58 -1.23 8.72 -7.22
N PHE A 59 -1.34 8.01 -6.09
CA PHE A 59 -0.93 6.62 -5.98
C PHE A 59 -1.72 5.89 -4.89
N GLU A 60 -2.22 4.69 -5.21
CA GLU A 60 -2.89 3.81 -4.26
C GLU A 60 -2.26 2.42 -4.29
N CYS A 61 -1.86 1.90 -3.13
CA CYS A 61 -1.45 0.52 -2.98
C CYS A 61 -1.70 -0.01 -1.56
N ASP A 62 -2.20 -1.24 -1.43
CA ASP A 62 -2.28 -1.97 -0.15
C ASP A 62 -2.78 -1.13 1.05
N GLY A 63 -3.77 -0.24 0.88
CA GLY A 63 -4.30 0.62 1.96
C GLY A 63 -3.46 1.88 2.27
N VAL A 64 -2.53 2.23 1.39
CA VAL A 64 -1.79 3.49 1.35
C VAL A 64 -2.31 4.30 0.17
N ARG A 65 -2.84 5.51 0.44
CA ARG A 65 -3.21 6.49 -0.57
C ARG A 65 -2.28 7.70 -0.46
N VAL A 66 -1.63 8.06 -1.54
CA VAL A 66 -0.75 9.22 -1.61
C VAL A 66 -1.48 10.29 -2.40
N PHE A 67 -1.68 11.44 -1.77
CA PHE A 67 -2.19 12.67 -2.38
C PHE A 67 -1.07 13.70 -2.39
N SER A 68 -1.23 14.74 -3.21
CA SER A 68 -0.24 15.81 -3.34
C SER A 68 0.02 16.57 -2.03
N ASP A 69 -0.95 16.62 -1.10
CA ASP A 69 -0.90 17.35 0.17
C ASP A 69 -0.84 16.45 1.43
N ARG A 70 -1.22 15.19 1.30
CA ARG A 70 -1.36 14.24 2.42
C ARG A 70 -1.12 12.80 2.00
N VAL A 71 -0.73 11.97 2.95
CA VAL A 71 -0.58 10.52 2.78
C VAL A 71 -1.50 9.83 3.76
N GLU A 72 -2.41 9.01 3.26
CA GLU A 72 -3.29 8.21 4.09
C GLU A 72 -2.76 6.79 4.21
N VAL A 73 -2.63 6.31 5.45
CA VAL A 73 -2.15 4.96 5.75
C VAL A 73 -3.13 4.28 6.70
N ASP A 74 -3.76 3.19 6.26
CA ASP A 74 -4.77 2.47 7.07
C ASP A 74 -5.94 3.34 7.52
N GLY A 75 -6.41 4.24 6.66
CA GLY A 75 -7.50 5.17 6.99
C GLY A 75 -7.08 6.37 7.85
N VAL A 76 -5.77 6.53 8.11
CA VAL A 76 -5.24 7.68 8.86
C VAL A 76 -4.59 8.66 7.91
N SER A 77 -5.20 9.83 7.72
CA SER A 77 -4.67 10.92 6.90
C SER A 77 -3.53 11.65 7.61
N LEU A 78 -2.33 11.56 7.07
CA LEU A 78 -1.13 12.25 7.54
C LEU A 78 -0.82 13.42 6.60
N LEU A 79 -0.90 14.64 7.12
CA LEU A 79 -0.56 15.83 6.34
C LEU A 79 0.94 15.82 5.97
N ALA A 80 1.29 16.15 4.72
CA ALA A 80 2.66 16.23 4.24
C ALA A 80 3.65 16.99 5.16
N PRO A 81 3.30 18.16 5.76
CA PRO A 81 4.22 18.86 6.67
C PRO A 81 4.60 18.08 7.94
N LEU A 82 3.83 17.06 8.32
CA LEU A 82 4.12 16.21 9.47
C LEU A 82 5.02 15.01 9.14
N ILE A 83 5.30 14.77 7.85
CA ILE A 83 6.11 13.64 7.39
C ILE A 83 7.56 14.11 7.26
N LEU A 84 8.40 13.79 8.26
CA LEU A 84 9.82 14.14 8.20
C LEU A 84 10.57 13.31 7.16
N ARG A 85 10.23 12.02 7.07
CA ARG A 85 10.87 11.10 6.15
C ARG A 85 9.98 9.88 5.91
N ALA A 86 9.64 9.60 4.65
CA ALA A 86 9.11 8.30 4.27
C ALA A 86 10.16 7.59 3.42
N SER A 87 10.52 6.35 3.80
CA SER A 87 11.47 5.56 3.02
C SER A 87 11.00 4.12 2.90
N VAL A 88 11.09 3.57 1.69
CA VAL A 88 10.77 2.17 1.43
C VAL A 88 12.05 1.36 1.63
N GLN A 89 12.22 0.77 2.81
CA GLN A 89 13.32 -0.15 3.04
C GLN A 89 12.99 -1.54 2.49
N LYS A 90 13.76 -1.97 1.49
CA LYS A 90 13.83 -3.38 1.11
C LYS A 90 14.50 -4.15 2.25
N GLN A 91 13.70 -4.66 3.18
CA GLN A 91 14.21 -5.62 4.15
C GLN A 91 14.62 -6.86 3.35
N LYS A 92 15.92 -6.99 3.08
CA LYS A 92 16.56 -8.26 2.75
C LYS A 92 16.36 -9.15 3.97
N VAL A 93 15.18 -9.75 4.09
CA VAL A 93 14.92 -10.76 5.10
C VAL A 93 15.94 -11.83 4.80
N ARG A 94 16.95 -11.91 5.67
CA ARG A 94 18.04 -12.87 5.60
C ARG A 94 17.39 -14.23 5.82
N ARG A 95 16.75 -14.78 4.78
CA ARG A 95 16.19 -16.13 4.73
C ARG A 95 17.33 -17.13 4.58
N ALA A 96 18.40 -16.91 5.34
CA ALA A 96 19.48 -17.83 5.51
C ALA A 96 18.98 -18.87 6.50
N ARG A 97 18.37 -19.95 5.98
CA ARG A 97 18.49 -21.33 6.49
C ARG A 97 17.65 -22.41 5.77
N PRO A 98 17.44 -22.40 4.44
CA PRO A 98 17.18 -23.65 3.73
C PRO A 98 18.48 -24.41 3.36
N ILE A 99 19.64 -23.73 3.35
CA ILE A 99 20.93 -24.30 2.87
C ILE A 99 21.43 -25.44 3.76
N ILE A 100 21.34 -25.30 5.09
CA ILE A 100 21.82 -26.33 6.03
C ILE A 100 21.00 -27.62 5.89
N GLY A 101 19.67 -27.49 5.73
CA GLY A 101 18.77 -28.64 5.54
C GLY A 101 19.04 -29.38 4.22
N ALA A 102 19.29 -28.64 3.13
CA ALA A 102 19.62 -29.23 1.84
C ALA A 102 20.98 -29.95 1.84
N ILE A 103 21.99 -29.38 2.49
CA ILE A 103 23.32 -30.01 2.63
C ILE A 103 23.22 -31.29 3.45
N ILE A 104 22.53 -31.28 4.60
CA ILE A 104 22.37 -32.48 5.44
C ILE A 104 21.68 -33.61 4.68
N VAL A 105 20.60 -33.30 3.94
CA VAL A 105 19.87 -34.33 3.18
C VAL A 105 20.63 -34.81 1.95
N GLY A 106 21.37 -33.93 1.28
CA GLY A 106 22.30 -34.33 0.21
C GLY A 106 23.41 -35.26 0.73
N VAL A 107 24.01 -34.95 1.88
CA VAL A 107 25.01 -35.80 2.54
C VAL A 107 24.39 -37.15 2.93
N LEU A 108 23.18 -37.17 3.49
CA LEU A 108 22.48 -38.40 3.87
C LEU A 108 22.20 -39.29 2.65
N ALA A 109 21.78 -38.70 1.53
CA ALA A 109 21.57 -39.43 0.27
C ALA A 109 22.86 -40.06 -0.27
N VAL A 110 23.98 -39.32 -0.20
CA VAL A 110 25.31 -39.82 -0.62
C VAL A 110 25.82 -40.92 0.32
N CYS A 111 25.67 -40.75 1.64
CA CYS A 111 26.02 -41.77 2.63
C CYS A 111 25.25 -43.07 2.37
N VAL A 112 23.98 -42.95 2.02
CA VAL A 112 23.12 -44.08 1.70
C VAL A 112 23.50 -44.75 0.37
N ALA A 113 23.89 -43.98 -0.65
CA ALA A 113 24.40 -44.53 -1.91
C ALA A 113 25.76 -45.26 -1.78
N LEU A 114 26.54 -44.91 -0.76
CA LEU A 114 27.82 -45.55 -0.44
C LEU A 114 27.66 -46.84 0.39
N VAL A 115 26.46 -47.15 0.89
CA VAL A 115 26.19 -48.43 1.57
C VAL A 115 26.21 -49.53 0.50
N PRO A 116 27.09 -50.54 0.61
CA PRO A 116 27.14 -51.64 -0.35
C PRO A 116 25.86 -52.47 -0.23
N ILE A 117 24.93 -52.24 -1.16
CA ILE A 117 23.67 -52.99 -1.24
C ILE A 117 24.02 -54.43 -1.61
N PRO A 118 23.73 -55.43 -0.76
CA PRO A 118 23.93 -56.83 -1.12
C PRO A 118 23.06 -57.15 -2.34
N LYS A 119 23.65 -57.83 -3.33
CA LYS A 119 22.90 -58.23 -4.53
C LYS A 119 21.73 -59.11 -4.11
N GLN A 120 20.51 -58.76 -4.55
CA GLN A 120 19.58 -59.60 -5.30
C GLN A 120 18.11 -59.38 -4.89
N ASN A 121 17.41 -58.47 -5.59
CA ASN A 121 16.00 -58.55 -6.03
C ASN A 121 15.57 -57.25 -6.77
N HIS A 122 14.85 -57.36 -7.89
CA HIS A 122 14.39 -56.22 -8.70
C HIS A 122 13.50 -55.23 -7.94
N THR A 123 12.77 -55.70 -6.92
CA THR A 123 11.91 -54.91 -6.05
C THR A 123 12.68 -53.87 -5.24
N GLU A 124 13.93 -54.14 -4.86
CA GLU A 124 14.73 -53.19 -4.10
C GLU A 124 15.12 -51.97 -4.94
N TRP A 125 15.43 -52.16 -6.23
CA TRP A 125 15.71 -51.06 -7.16
C TRP A 125 14.51 -50.13 -7.36
N ILE A 126 13.30 -50.69 -7.37
CA ILE A 126 12.06 -49.90 -7.48
C ILE A 126 11.88 -49.04 -6.22
N VAL A 127 12.07 -49.63 -5.03
CA VAL A 127 11.97 -48.90 -3.76
C VAL A 127 13.02 -47.78 -3.68
N TRP A 128 14.26 -48.07 -4.08
CA TRP A 128 15.32 -47.06 -4.14
C TRP A 128 15.01 -45.92 -5.11
N GLY A 129 14.47 -46.24 -6.30
CA GLY A 129 14.04 -45.24 -7.27
C GLY A 129 12.97 -44.29 -6.73
N ILE A 130 11.99 -44.81 -5.98
CA ILE A 130 10.92 -44.01 -5.37
C ILE A 130 11.48 -43.09 -4.27
N VAL A 131 12.38 -43.59 -3.42
CA VAL A 131 13.02 -42.78 -2.36
C VAL A 131 13.83 -41.63 -2.96
N LEU A 132 14.62 -41.91 -4.00
CA LEU A 132 15.46 -40.91 -4.67
C LEU A 132 14.60 -39.85 -5.38
N LEU A 133 13.50 -40.27 -6.02
CA LEU A 133 12.54 -39.36 -6.65
C LEU A 133 11.85 -38.46 -5.62
N GLY A 134 11.43 -39.01 -4.48
CA GLY A 134 10.83 -38.22 -3.39
C GLY A 134 11.80 -37.19 -2.81
N LEU A 135 13.06 -37.56 -2.65
CA LEU A 135 14.13 -36.68 -2.16
C LEU A 135 14.44 -35.57 -3.18
N LEU A 136 14.45 -35.89 -4.48
CA LEU A 136 14.58 -34.92 -5.56
C LEU A 136 13.41 -33.92 -5.57
N ILE A 137 12.17 -34.39 -5.50
CA ILE A 137 10.98 -33.52 -5.45
C ILE A 137 11.01 -32.61 -4.23
N TRP A 138 11.40 -33.13 -3.07
CA TRP A 138 11.54 -32.35 -1.84
C TRP A 138 12.63 -31.27 -1.96
N CYS A 139 13.78 -31.62 -2.56
CA CYS A 139 14.87 -30.68 -2.82
C CYS A 139 14.44 -29.56 -3.78
N VAL A 140 13.75 -29.92 -4.87
CA VAL A 140 13.18 -28.96 -5.83
C VAL A 140 12.18 -28.03 -5.13
N ARG A 141 11.24 -28.57 -4.35
CA ARG A 141 10.27 -27.78 -3.59
C ARG A 141 10.95 -26.81 -2.62
N LEU A 142 12.02 -27.24 -1.97
CA LEU A 142 12.79 -26.42 -1.04
C LEU A 142 13.56 -25.30 -1.76
N MET A 143 14.08 -25.58 -2.95
CA MET A 143 14.70 -24.58 -3.83
C MET A 143 13.67 -23.52 -4.25
N TYR A 144 12.48 -23.93 -4.70
CA TYR A 144 11.37 -23.02 -5.03
C TYR A 144 10.90 -22.22 -3.81
N ALA A 145 10.85 -22.81 -2.62
CA ALA A 145 10.50 -22.09 -1.40
C ALA A 145 11.53 -21.01 -1.05
N GLY A 146 12.81 -21.20 -1.41
CA GLY A 146 13.87 -20.20 -1.23
C GLY A 146 13.80 -19.02 -2.20
N LEU A 147 13.17 -19.18 -3.36
CA LEU A 147 12.97 -18.16 -4.40
C LEU A 147 11.78 -17.22 -4.14
N GLY A 148 11.00 -17.45 -3.07
CA GLY A 148 9.89 -16.56 -2.69
C GLY A 148 10.37 -15.13 -2.44
N GLY A 149 9.88 -14.19 -3.24
CA GLY A 149 10.34 -12.80 -3.35
C GLY A 149 10.50 -12.08 -2.00
N GLY A 150 11.58 -11.30 -1.89
CA GLY A 150 11.85 -10.47 -0.71
C GLY A 150 10.72 -9.47 -0.49
N ARG A 151 10.23 -9.38 0.74
CA ARG A 151 9.17 -8.43 1.14
C ARG A 151 9.78 -7.04 1.29
N SER A 152 9.13 -6.01 0.75
CA SER A 152 9.51 -4.61 0.99
C SER A 152 8.71 -4.08 2.17
N LEU A 153 9.35 -3.27 3.02
CA LEU A 153 8.71 -2.59 4.12
C LEU A 153 8.75 -1.08 3.87
N LEU A 154 7.59 -0.45 3.91
CA LEU A 154 7.46 0.99 3.98
C LEU A 154 7.64 1.41 5.44
N ILE A 155 8.59 2.30 5.70
CA ILE A 155 8.81 2.94 6.99
C ILE A 155 8.51 4.43 6.80
N VAL A 156 7.52 4.94 7.53
CA VAL A 156 7.18 6.36 7.56
C VAL A 156 7.56 6.90 8.94
N ASP A 157 8.56 7.77 8.98
CA ASP A 157 8.97 8.51 10.18
C ASP A 157 8.17 9.81 10.25
N LEU A 158 7.34 9.94 11.28
CA LEU A 158 6.54 11.12 11.54
C LEU A 158 7.26 12.13 12.43
N ALA A 159 6.84 13.40 12.37
CA ALA A 159 7.40 14.51 13.15
C ALA A 159 7.21 14.39 14.66
N ASP A 160 6.24 13.59 15.09
CA ASP A 160 5.97 13.28 16.49
C ASP A 160 6.93 12.22 17.07
N GLY A 161 7.84 11.68 16.25
CA GLY A 161 8.75 10.59 16.62
C GLY A 161 8.13 9.20 16.57
N ASN A 162 6.89 9.06 16.09
CA ASN A 162 6.28 7.76 15.84
C ASN A 162 6.70 7.22 14.47
N GLU A 163 7.02 5.93 14.43
CA GLU A 163 7.32 5.20 13.19
C GLU A 163 6.09 4.37 12.80
N ARG A 164 5.63 4.51 11.56
CA ARG A 164 4.62 3.61 10.98
C ARG A 164 5.27 2.69 9.97
N ILE A 165 5.18 1.39 10.25
CA ILE A 165 5.80 0.34 9.44
C ILE A 165 4.71 -0.48 8.78
N ARG A 166 4.76 -0.58 7.44
CA ARG A 166 3.80 -1.38 6.66
C ARG A 166 4.50 -2.27 5.64
N GLN A 167 3.97 -3.47 5.43
CA GLN A 167 4.43 -4.35 4.36
C GLN A 167 3.81 -3.90 3.04
N VAL A 168 4.65 -3.74 2.02
CA VAL A 168 4.22 -3.34 0.67
C VAL A 168 4.78 -4.34 -0.34
N ASP A 169 4.02 -4.62 -1.39
CA ASP A 169 4.50 -5.46 -2.48
C ASP A 169 5.83 -4.92 -3.05
N PRO A 170 6.90 -5.73 -3.11
CA PRO A 170 8.18 -5.32 -3.68
C PRO A 170 8.12 -4.84 -5.13
N ALA A 171 7.12 -5.25 -5.91
CA ALA A 171 6.93 -4.78 -7.28
C ALA A 171 6.47 -3.32 -7.33
N LEU A 172 5.72 -2.87 -6.32
CA LEU A 172 5.15 -1.51 -6.23
C LEU A 172 6.06 -0.54 -5.48
N ALA A 173 7.04 -1.06 -4.73
CA ALA A 173 8.03 -0.28 -3.98
C ALA A 173 8.66 0.92 -4.73
N PRO A 174 9.17 0.79 -6.00
CA PRO A 174 9.80 1.92 -6.67
C PRO A 174 8.80 3.03 -7.04
N LYS A 175 7.57 2.68 -7.40
CA LYS A 175 6.53 3.66 -7.73
C LYS A 175 6.06 4.40 -6.48
N LEU A 176 5.94 3.68 -5.36
CA LEU A 176 5.60 4.28 -4.06
C LEU A 176 6.68 5.26 -3.60
N GLU A 177 7.96 4.88 -3.74
CA GLU A 177 9.09 5.76 -3.39
C GLU A 177 9.09 7.04 -4.25
N GLU A 178 8.79 6.93 -5.55
CA GLU A 178 8.65 8.09 -6.43
C GLU A 178 7.46 8.99 -6.02
N ALA A 179 6.30 8.40 -5.71
CA ALA A 179 5.12 9.14 -5.27
C ALA A 179 5.38 9.86 -3.93
N LEU A 180 5.98 9.18 -2.96
CA LEU A 180 6.36 9.78 -1.68
C LEU A 180 7.40 10.90 -1.86
N GLY A 181 8.35 10.75 -2.78
CA GLY A 181 9.33 11.79 -3.09
C GLY A 181 8.71 13.07 -3.67
N ARG A 182 7.55 12.97 -4.34
CA ARG A 182 6.82 14.15 -4.83
C ARG A 182 6.07 14.89 -3.73
N VAL A 183 5.53 14.17 -2.76
CA VAL A 183 4.82 14.75 -1.61
C VAL A 183 5.81 15.35 -0.60
N ILE A 184 6.92 14.65 -0.36
CA ILE A 184 8.00 15.06 0.53
C ILE A 184 8.97 15.92 -0.27
N VAL A 185 8.51 17.08 -0.76
CA VAL A 185 9.40 18.05 -1.38
C VAL A 185 10.38 18.56 -0.30
N PRO A 186 11.70 18.42 -0.49
CA PRO A 186 12.65 18.92 0.48
C PRO A 186 12.64 20.45 0.42
N GLY A 187 12.02 21.09 1.41
CA GLY A 187 12.23 22.50 1.71
C GLY A 187 11.24 23.48 1.09
N ARG A 188 9.93 23.35 1.37
CA ARG A 188 9.12 24.58 1.48
C ARG A 188 9.47 25.22 2.83
N HIS A 189 10.51 26.07 2.80
CA HIS A 189 10.80 27.02 3.87
C HIS A 189 9.49 27.71 4.26
N ILE A 190 9.00 27.45 5.46
CA ILE A 190 8.06 28.34 6.12
C ILE A 190 8.85 29.62 6.33
N ILE A 191 8.75 30.57 5.40
CA ILE A 191 9.15 31.95 5.66
C ILE A 191 8.04 32.49 6.56
N PRO A 192 8.31 32.83 7.83
CA PRO A 192 7.36 33.63 8.59
C PRO A 192 7.29 34.99 7.88
N GLY A 193 6.11 35.30 7.32
CA GLY A 193 5.83 36.61 6.75
C GLY A 193 6.05 37.68 7.81
N ASN A 194 6.84 38.69 7.45
CA ASN A 194 6.99 39.95 8.18
C ASN A 194 6.21 41.04 7.44
#